data_AF-A0A7T8KL86-F1
#
_entry.id   AF-A0A7T8KL86-F1
#
_cell.length_a   1.000
_cell.length_b   1.000
_cell.length_c   1.000
_cell.angle_alpha   90.00
_cell.angle_beta   90.00
_cell.angle_gamma   90.00
#
_symmetry.space_group_name_H-M   'P 1'
#
loop_
_entity.id
_entity.type
_entity.pdbx_description
1 polymer ?
#
loop_
_entity_poly.entity_id
_entity_poly.type
_entity_poly.pdbx_seq_one_letter_code
_entity_poly.pdbx_strand_id
1 'polypeptide(L)'
;MYNLETPAGQIFCGTHTTLGFSSAMNKVMRLVEADMKMEQVLQSFMVDLDVDSKNASVAGQALDMCLKLVAPEYSHKPWNRYREFLLFLEQRQVSSVLFSYKDSRFGCLSRAAAVLIYHFNHLTEFLSQNPHINNRLACLVREVMELPYLKVVLVAFACLGVHLVEPFYARTIEKDATHTQLREFYKGLHTGLGQPISDNYTTFTTPEYPVVSDKLFSSVKKTYTEEVLNSVSDVAAEHLDEVKKLTDLMLPHLKTVLARQRRDYGIDEETFPMDYPVSEQASNIDGTPVHNIGMERQCGKVDYRLKKLGTLNAV
;
A
#
# COMPACT_ATOMS: atom_id res chain seq x y z
N MET A 1 14.67 -23.15 24.92
CA MET A 1 13.77 -23.96 24.07
C MET A 1 12.41 -23.30 24.14
N TYR A 2 11.85 -22.83 23.02
CA TYR A 2 10.56 -22.14 23.00
C TYR A 2 9.44 -23.15 23.28
N ASN A 3 8.58 -22.85 24.26
CA ASN A 3 7.39 -23.64 24.50
C ASN A 3 6.35 -23.28 23.41
N LEU A 4 6.12 -24.18 22.47
CA LEU A 4 5.19 -23.99 21.35
C LEU A 4 3.72 -24.17 21.76
N GLU A 5 3.46 -24.59 23.00
CA GLU A 5 2.11 -24.82 23.54
C GLU A 5 1.56 -23.61 24.31
N THR A 6 2.39 -22.61 24.62
CA THR A 6 1.91 -21.33 25.14
C THR A 6 1.60 -20.35 23.99
N PRO A 7 0.51 -19.55 24.07
CA PRO A 7 0.11 -18.58 23.04
C PRO A 7 1.21 -17.56 22.68
N ALA A 8 2.23 -17.45 23.52
CA ALA A 8 3.47 -16.74 23.27
C ALA A 8 4.20 -17.19 21.98
N GLY A 9 3.78 -18.25 21.29
CA GLY A 9 4.24 -18.63 19.95
C GLY A 9 3.49 -17.97 18.78
N GLN A 10 2.35 -17.31 19.00
CA GLN A 10 1.59 -16.55 17.99
C GLN A 10 2.15 -15.12 17.86
N ILE A 11 3.46 -15.02 17.65
CA ILE A 11 4.23 -13.77 17.72
C ILE A 11 4.08 -12.99 16.41
N PHE A 12 3.54 -11.77 16.53
CA PHE A 12 3.60 -10.61 15.64
C PHE A 12 3.72 -10.85 14.13
N CYS A 13 2.60 -10.64 13.42
CA CYS A 13 2.62 -10.44 11.98
C CYS A 13 2.49 -8.94 11.67
N GLY A 14 3.60 -8.27 11.30
CA GLY A 14 3.60 -6.88 10.80
C GLY A 14 2.68 -6.68 9.59
N THR A 15 2.63 -7.71 8.76
CA THR A 15 1.84 -7.86 7.53
C THR A 15 0.34 -7.64 7.70
N HIS A 16 -0.29 -8.12 8.77
CA HIS A 16 -1.75 -7.98 8.89
C HIS A 16 -2.17 -6.51 9.01
N THR A 17 -1.32 -5.66 9.58
CA THR A 17 -1.64 -4.25 9.81
C THR A 17 -1.44 -3.42 8.57
N THR A 18 -0.38 -3.68 7.80
CA THR A 18 -0.19 -3.05 6.49
C THR A 18 -1.27 -3.47 5.49
N LEU A 19 -1.70 -4.74 5.51
CA LEU A 19 -2.88 -5.20 4.76
C LEU A 19 -4.17 -4.56 5.27
N GLY A 20 -4.31 -4.43 6.60
CA GLY A 20 -5.43 -3.76 7.24
C GLY A 20 -5.55 -2.30 6.81
N PHE A 21 -4.44 -1.56 6.74
CA PHE A 21 -4.41 -0.19 6.23
C PHE A 21 -4.87 -0.13 4.78
N SER A 22 -4.35 -1.01 3.92
CA SER A 22 -4.77 -1.09 2.51
C SER A 22 -6.26 -1.43 2.35
N SER A 23 -6.78 -2.32 3.21
CA SER A 23 -8.19 -2.66 3.24
C SER A 23 -9.06 -1.51 3.72
N ALA A 24 -8.63 -0.77 4.74
CA ALA A 24 -9.32 0.41 5.25
C ALA A 24 -9.37 1.55 4.20
N MET A 25 -8.24 1.83 3.54
CA MET A 25 -8.17 2.80 2.44
C MET A 25 -9.17 2.44 1.33
N ASN A 26 -9.15 1.20 0.84
CA ASN A 26 -10.11 0.74 -0.17
C ASN A 26 -11.56 0.82 0.32
N LYS A 27 -11.83 0.48 1.60
CA LYS A 27 -13.19 0.52 2.16
C LYS A 27 -13.74 1.95 2.18
N VAL A 28 -12.95 2.93 2.63
CA VAL A 28 -13.35 4.34 2.62
C VAL A 28 -13.59 4.80 1.18
N MET A 29 -12.70 4.43 0.27
CA MET A 29 -12.80 4.85 -1.12
C MET A 29 -14.05 4.30 -1.81
N ARG A 30 -14.46 3.06 -1.47
CA ARG A 30 -15.73 2.50 -1.95
C ARG A 30 -16.96 3.29 -1.49
N LEU A 31 -16.94 3.82 -0.27
CA LEU A 31 -18.05 4.66 0.21
C LEU A 31 -18.12 5.96 -0.59
N VAL A 32 -16.98 6.61 -0.80
CA VAL A 32 -16.91 7.83 -1.61
C VAL A 32 -17.32 7.56 -3.06
N GLU A 33 -16.85 6.47 -3.67
CA GLU A 33 -17.22 6.10 -5.04
C GLU A 33 -18.72 5.74 -5.19
N ALA A 34 -19.31 5.13 -4.16
CA ALA A 34 -20.74 4.89 -4.11
C ALA A 34 -21.52 6.22 -4.05
N ASP A 35 -21.07 7.17 -3.23
CA ASP A 35 -21.67 8.52 -3.14
C ASP A 35 -21.51 9.31 -4.46
N MET A 36 -20.40 9.11 -5.17
CA MET A 36 -20.16 9.64 -6.51
C MET A 36 -20.99 8.95 -7.61
N LYS A 37 -21.70 7.87 -7.28
CA LYS A 37 -22.45 7.02 -8.22
C LYS A 37 -21.57 6.47 -9.34
N MET A 38 -20.35 6.04 -9.01
CA MET A 38 -19.38 5.54 -9.99
C MET A 38 -19.90 4.38 -10.83
N GLU A 39 -20.81 3.56 -10.31
CA GLU A 39 -21.48 2.51 -11.08
C GLU A 39 -22.17 3.04 -12.34
N GLN A 40 -22.79 4.23 -12.28
CA GLN A 40 -23.45 4.86 -13.42
C GLN A 40 -22.43 5.36 -14.46
N VAL A 41 -21.26 5.80 -14.01
CA VAL A 41 -20.15 6.21 -14.89
C VAL A 41 -19.59 4.99 -15.62
N LEU A 42 -19.40 3.88 -14.89
CA LEU A 42 -18.86 2.64 -15.44
C LEU A 42 -19.78 1.95 -16.45
N GLN A 43 -21.11 2.17 -16.38
CA GLN A 43 -22.05 1.71 -17.41
C GLN A 43 -21.78 2.32 -18.80
N SER A 44 -21.06 3.44 -18.85
CA SER A 44 -20.68 4.09 -20.11
C SER A 44 -19.37 3.55 -20.69
N PHE A 45 -18.69 2.63 -20.00
CA PHE A 45 -17.44 2.05 -20.49
C PHE A 45 -17.72 1.06 -21.63
N MET A 46 -16.82 1.03 -22.61
CA MET A 46 -16.83 0.11 -23.74
C MET A 46 -16.69 -1.35 -23.31
N VAL A 47 -16.08 -1.57 -22.14
CA VAL A 47 -15.86 -2.89 -21.57
C VAL A 47 -16.41 -2.92 -20.16
N ASP A 48 -17.25 -3.94 -19.88
CA ASP A 48 -17.77 -4.16 -18.54
C ASP A 48 -16.62 -4.34 -17.53
N LEU A 49 -16.63 -3.50 -16.50
CA LEU A 49 -15.84 -3.66 -15.30
C LEU A 49 -16.66 -4.46 -14.28
N ASP A 50 -16.12 -5.56 -13.76
CA ASP A 50 -16.78 -6.31 -12.70
C ASP A 50 -16.63 -5.57 -11.35
N VAL A 51 -17.60 -4.70 -11.06
CA VAL A 51 -17.61 -3.87 -9.85
C VAL A 51 -17.97 -4.69 -8.60
N ASP A 52 -18.47 -5.92 -8.75
CA ASP A 52 -18.92 -6.79 -7.66
C ASP A 52 -17.78 -7.45 -6.87
N SER A 53 -16.52 -7.09 -7.15
CA SER A 53 -15.40 -7.51 -6.32
C SER A 53 -15.59 -6.98 -4.89
N LYS A 54 -15.99 -7.87 -3.98
CA LYS A 54 -16.36 -7.52 -2.58
C LYS A 54 -15.25 -6.81 -1.79
N ASN A 55 -14.04 -6.69 -2.32
CA ASN A 55 -12.83 -6.33 -1.59
C ASN A 55 -12.05 -5.11 -2.13
N ALA A 56 -12.39 -4.50 -3.28
CA ALA A 56 -11.61 -3.40 -3.86
C ALA A 56 -12.49 -2.22 -4.36
N SER A 57 -12.00 -0.99 -4.21
CA SER A 57 -12.58 0.21 -4.83
C SER A 57 -12.34 0.23 -6.33
N VAL A 58 -13.08 1.04 -7.08
CA VAL A 58 -12.84 1.29 -8.51
C VAL A 58 -11.43 1.83 -8.72
N ALA A 59 -10.97 2.76 -7.89
CA ALA A 59 -9.60 3.26 -7.92
C ALA A 59 -8.55 2.17 -7.64
N GLY A 60 -8.82 1.26 -6.69
CA GLY A 60 -7.95 0.12 -6.41
C GLY A 60 -7.89 -0.87 -7.56
N GLN A 61 -9.01 -1.12 -8.24
CA GLN A 61 -9.08 -1.93 -9.45
C GLN A 61 -8.38 -1.24 -10.64
N ALA A 62 -8.56 0.07 -10.81
CA ALA A 62 -7.89 0.89 -11.81
C ALA A 62 -6.37 0.81 -11.67
N LEU A 63 -5.87 0.98 -10.45
CA LEU A 63 -4.45 0.81 -10.13
C LEU A 63 -3.93 -0.56 -10.56
N ASP A 64 -4.61 -1.63 -10.15
CA ASP A 64 -4.23 -3.01 -10.49
C ASP A 64 -4.26 -3.26 -12.01
N MET A 65 -5.25 -2.73 -12.72
CA MET A 65 -5.36 -2.83 -14.18
C MET A 65 -4.20 -2.13 -14.89
N CYS A 66 -3.92 -0.87 -14.54
CA CYS A 66 -2.83 -0.09 -15.12
C CYS A 66 -1.49 -0.81 -14.92
N LEU A 67 -1.23 -1.28 -13.70
CA LEU A 67 0.03 -1.94 -13.37
C LEU A 67 0.14 -3.31 -14.03
N LYS A 68 -0.92 -4.13 -14.03
CA LYS A 68 -0.89 -5.44 -14.71
C LYS A 68 -0.52 -5.30 -16.17
N LEU A 69 -1.02 -4.28 -16.84
CA LEU A 69 -0.74 -4.03 -18.25
C LEU A 69 0.76 -3.87 -18.52
N VAL A 70 1.52 -3.27 -17.60
CA VAL A 70 2.94 -2.94 -17.77
C VAL A 70 3.87 -3.58 -16.73
N ALA A 71 3.40 -4.55 -15.96
CA ALA A 71 4.22 -5.17 -14.91
C ALA A 71 5.06 -6.35 -15.46
N PRO A 72 6.33 -6.48 -15.04
CA PRO A 72 7.25 -7.50 -15.54
C PRO A 72 6.78 -8.94 -15.23
N GLU A 73 6.07 -9.16 -14.13
CA GLU A 73 5.58 -10.47 -13.71
C GLU A 73 4.59 -11.07 -14.71
N TYR A 74 3.86 -10.22 -15.44
CA TYR A 74 2.90 -10.63 -16.44
C TYR A 74 3.47 -10.60 -17.86
N SER A 75 4.78 -10.40 -18.04
CA SER A 75 5.43 -10.37 -19.38
C SER A 75 5.24 -11.64 -20.21
N HIS A 76 4.88 -12.76 -19.58
CA HIS A 76 4.52 -14.01 -20.24
C HIS A 76 3.08 -14.05 -20.76
N LYS A 77 2.23 -13.07 -20.40
CA LYS A 77 0.82 -12.99 -20.81
C LYS A 77 0.68 -12.21 -22.12
N PRO A 78 -0.18 -12.66 -23.05
CA PRO A 78 -0.31 -12.04 -24.37
C PRO A 78 -0.93 -10.63 -24.37
N TRP A 79 -1.63 -10.25 -23.29
CA TRP A 79 -2.25 -8.95 -23.12
C TRP A 79 -1.34 -7.90 -22.45
N ASN A 80 -0.24 -8.34 -21.83
CA ASN A 80 0.72 -7.46 -21.16
C ASN A 80 1.62 -6.77 -22.19
N ARG A 81 2.05 -5.55 -21.89
CA ARG A 81 2.82 -4.64 -22.75
C ARG A 81 4.06 -4.10 -22.03
N TYR A 82 4.58 -4.84 -21.06
CA TYR A 82 5.76 -4.45 -20.28
C TYR A 82 6.96 -4.09 -21.18
N ARG A 83 7.27 -4.93 -22.18
CA ARG A 83 8.45 -4.71 -23.04
C ARG A 83 8.28 -3.49 -23.94
N GLU A 84 7.11 -3.36 -24.55
CA GLU A 84 6.76 -2.24 -25.42
C GLU A 84 6.73 -0.92 -24.63
N PHE A 85 6.20 -0.95 -23.41
CA PHE A 85 6.21 0.21 -22.53
C PHE A 85 7.62 0.56 -22.05
N LEU A 86 8.45 -0.43 -21.72
CA LEU A 86 9.85 -0.19 -21.34
C LEU A 86 10.63 0.50 -22.46
N LEU A 87 10.50 0.02 -23.70
CA LEU A 87 11.10 0.64 -24.89
C LEU A 87 10.59 2.07 -25.09
N PHE A 88 9.29 2.31 -24.85
CA PHE A 88 8.69 3.64 -24.93
C PHE A 88 9.29 4.61 -23.90
N LEU A 89 9.55 4.16 -22.67
CA LEU A 89 10.19 4.95 -21.62
C LEU A 89 11.66 5.24 -21.95
N GLU A 90 12.40 4.23 -22.44
CA GLU A 90 13.80 4.36 -22.86
C GLU A 90 13.96 5.41 -23.96
N GLN A 91 13.07 5.41 -24.96
CA GLN A 91 13.06 6.41 -26.04
C GLN A 91 12.85 7.84 -25.53
N ARG A 92 12.15 8.01 -24.40
CA ARG A 92 11.90 9.31 -23.76
C ARG A 92 12.91 9.66 -22.69
N GLN A 93 13.92 8.81 -22.47
CA GLN A 93 14.92 8.96 -21.41
C GLN A 93 14.29 9.07 -20.02
N VAL A 94 13.15 8.40 -19.82
CA VAL A 94 12.45 8.34 -18.53
C VAL A 94 12.99 7.17 -17.72
N SER A 95 13.28 7.40 -16.44
CA SER A 95 13.74 6.37 -15.51
C SER A 95 12.71 5.22 -15.42
N SER A 96 13.16 3.99 -15.64
CA SER A 96 12.33 2.78 -15.74
C SER A 96 11.94 2.19 -14.37
N VAL A 97 11.57 3.07 -13.43
CA VAL A 97 11.08 2.66 -12.11
C VAL A 97 9.70 2.03 -12.26
N LEU A 98 9.63 0.71 -12.39
CA LEU A 98 8.38 -0.03 -12.53
C LEU A 98 8.04 -0.77 -11.24
N PHE A 99 6.75 -0.91 -10.97
CA PHE A 99 6.29 -1.61 -9.77
C PHE A 99 6.48 -3.12 -9.95
N SER A 100 7.29 -3.71 -9.06
CA SER A 100 7.48 -5.16 -8.95
C SER A 100 6.64 -5.67 -7.78
N TYR A 101 5.61 -6.45 -8.10
CA TYR A 101 4.78 -7.17 -7.13
C TYR A 101 5.60 -8.16 -6.32
N LYS A 102 6.64 -8.76 -6.92
CA LYS A 102 7.50 -9.73 -6.23
C LYS A 102 8.35 -9.08 -5.14
N ASP A 103 8.74 -7.83 -5.32
CA ASP A 103 9.60 -7.10 -4.39
C ASP A 103 8.78 -6.32 -3.34
N SER A 104 7.48 -6.13 -3.59
CA SER A 104 6.54 -5.45 -2.70
C SER A 104 5.62 -6.48 -2.04
N ARG A 105 6.00 -6.99 -0.86
CA ARG A 105 5.22 -8.05 -0.18
C ARG A 105 3.98 -7.51 0.54
N PHE A 106 4.06 -6.30 1.12
CA PHE A 106 3.02 -5.69 1.95
C PHE A 106 2.95 -4.18 1.70
N GLY A 107 1.76 -3.58 1.75
CA GLY A 107 1.60 -2.15 1.38
C GLY A 107 1.62 -1.89 -0.12
N CYS A 108 1.35 -2.91 -0.95
CA CYS A 108 1.36 -2.79 -2.42
C CYS A 108 0.48 -1.64 -2.91
N LEU A 109 -0.65 -1.37 -2.25
CA LEU A 109 -1.58 -0.33 -2.68
C LEU A 109 -0.90 1.05 -2.77
N SER A 110 -0.28 1.49 -1.67
CA SER A 110 0.31 2.83 -1.58
C SER A 110 1.55 2.99 -2.46
N ARG A 111 2.45 1.99 -2.42
CA ARG A 111 3.68 2.04 -3.22
C ARG A 111 3.37 1.99 -4.71
N ALA A 112 2.43 1.13 -5.10
CA ALA A 112 2.07 1.01 -6.50
C ALA A 112 1.30 2.24 -6.99
N ALA A 113 0.51 2.89 -6.12
CA ALA A 113 -0.11 4.18 -6.43
C ALA A 113 0.94 5.26 -6.72
N ALA A 114 1.99 5.35 -5.90
CA ALA A 114 3.10 6.29 -6.13
C ALA A 114 3.79 6.06 -7.49
N VAL A 115 4.11 4.79 -7.79
CA VAL A 115 4.74 4.43 -9.07
C VAL A 115 3.82 4.67 -10.26
N LEU A 116 2.51 4.41 -10.11
CA LEU A 116 1.55 4.72 -11.17
C LEU A 116 1.42 6.22 -11.41
N ILE A 117 1.45 7.05 -10.35
CA ILE A 117 1.45 8.52 -10.51
C ILE A 117 2.66 8.98 -11.33
N TYR A 118 3.86 8.47 -11.00
CA TYR A 118 5.08 8.76 -11.75
C TYR A 118 4.98 8.39 -13.24
N HIS A 119 4.29 7.28 -13.56
CA HIS A 119 4.09 6.84 -14.93
C HIS A 119 2.74 7.21 -15.54
N PHE A 120 1.92 8.03 -14.87
CA PHE A 120 0.52 8.21 -15.26
C PHE A 120 0.45 8.81 -16.67
N ASN A 121 1.09 9.95 -16.88
CA ASN A 121 1.09 10.61 -18.18
C ASN A 121 1.82 9.77 -19.25
N HIS A 122 2.89 9.05 -18.87
CA HIS A 122 3.63 8.17 -19.78
C HIS A 122 2.76 7.01 -20.30
N LEU A 123 1.96 6.40 -19.41
CA LEU A 123 1.06 5.31 -19.77
C LEU A 123 -0.10 5.80 -20.64
N THR A 124 -0.65 6.98 -20.34
CA THR A 124 -1.67 7.63 -21.18
C THR A 124 -1.12 7.89 -22.58
N GLU A 125 0.07 8.50 -22.66
CA GLU A 125 0.72 8.81 -23.93
C GLU A 125 1.02 7.54 -24.72
N PHE A 126 1.58 6.52 -24.07
CA PHE A 126 1.88 5.21 -24.68
C PHE A 126 0.63 4.59 -25.33
N LEU A 127 -0.51 4.57 -24.62
CA LEU A 127 -1.74 3.99 -25.15
C LEU A 127 -2.40 4.84 -26.23
N SER A 128 -2.22 6.16 -26.19
CA SER A 128 -2.70 7.09 -27.22
C SER A 128 -1.94 6.94 -28.55
N GLN A 129 -0.62 6.75 -28.49
CA GLN A 129 0.23 6.56 -29.68
C GLN A 129 0.11 5.15 -30.28
N ASN A 130 -0.43 4.21 -29.52
CA ASN A 130 -0.59 2.81 -29.93
C ASN A 130 -2.07 2.38 -29.90
N PRO A 131 -2.94 2.97 -30.76
CA PRO A 131 -4.38 2.67 -30.77
C PRO A 131 -4.68 1.20 -31.16
N HIS A 132 -3.73 0.52 -31.81
CA HIS A 132 -3.82 -0.90 -32.14
C HIS A 132 -3.71 -1.82 -30.91
N ILE A 133 -3.24 -1.33 -29.75
CA ILE A 133 -3.26 -2.07 -28.49
C ILE A 133 -4.68 -2.02 -27.92
N ASN A 134 -5.55 -2.90 -28.42
CA ASN A 134 -6.99 -2.90 -28.17
C ASN A 134 -7.49 -4.16 -27.42
N ASN A 135 -6.59 -4.86 -26.73
CA ASN A 135 -7.00 -5.94 -25.84
C ASN A 135 -7.86 -5.38 -24.70
N ARG A 136 -8.74 -6.21 -24.12
CA ARG A 136 -9.71 -5.82 -23.09
C ARG A 136 -9.11 -4.97 -21.96
N LEU A 137 -7.93 -5.37 -21.45
CA LEU A 137 -7.26 -4.65 -20.36
C LEU A 137 -6.78 -3.27 -20.81
N ALA A 138 -6.19 -3.15 -21.99
CA ALA A 138 -5.74 -1.86 -22.52
C ALA A 138 -6.89 -0.90 -22.83
N CYS A 139 -8.05 -1.40 -23.23
CA CYS A 139 -9.26 -0.58 -23.37
C CYS A 139 -9.70 -0.04 -22.00
N LEU A 140 -9.86 -0.93 -21.00
CA LEU A 140 -10.19 -0.53 -19.63
C LEU A 140 -9.20 0.48 -19.05
N VAL A 141 -7.89 0.29 -19.27
CA VAL A 141 -6.86 1.22 -18.80
C VAL A 141 -7.05 2.62 -19.40
N ARG A 142 -7.41 2.75 -20.69
CA ARG A 142 -7.71 4.07 -21.27
C ARG A 142 -8.87 4.74 -20.55
N GLU A 143 -9.96 4.00 -20.34
CA GLU A 143 -11.18 4.54 -19.74
C GLU A 143 -10.99 4.93 -18.27
N VAL A 144 -10.31 4.10 -17.47
CA VAL A 144 -10.07 4.45 -16.06
C VAL A 144 -9.07 5.59 -15.90
N MET A 145 -8.11 5.75 -16.81
CA MET A 145 -7.15 6.86 -16.75
C MET A 145 -7.77 8.21 -17.12
N GLU A 146 -8.95 8.21 -17.77
CA GLU A 146 -9.74 9.42 -18.02
C GLU A 146 -10.57 9.86 -16.82
N LEU A 147 -10.69 9.03 -15.76
CA LEU A 147 -11.44 9.38 -14.55
C LEU A 147 -10.72 10.49 -13.76
N PRO A 148 -11.30 11.70 -13.63
CA PRO A 148 -10.59 12.84 -13.05
C PRO A 148 -10.17 12.64 -11.59
N TYR A 149 -10.97 11.89 -10.82
CA TYR A 149 -10.70 11.67 -9.40
C TYR A 149 -9.56 10.68 -9.14
N LEU A 150 -9.16 9.88 -10.14
CA LEU A 150 -8.22 8.78 -9.94
C LEU A 150 -6.86 9.29 -9.46
N LYS A 151 -6.34 10.37 -10.03
CA LYS A 151 -5.06 10.97 -9.61
C LYS A 151 -5.09 11.38 -8.13
N VAL A 152 -6.15 12.03 -7.68
CA VAL A 152 -6.35 12.45 -6.28
C VAL A 152 -6.27 11.26 -5.34
N VAL A 153 -6.99 10.17 -5.65
CA VAL A 153 -7.01 8.96 -4.82
C VAL A 153 -5.64 8.30 -4.77
N LEU A 154 -4.97 8.16 -5.91
CA LEU A 154 -3.65 7.54 -5.98
C LEU A 154 -2.59 8.35 -5.21
N VAL A 155 -2.65 9.68 -5.28
CA VAL A 155 -1.78 10.56 -4.48
C VAL A 155 -2.06 10.38 -3.00
N ALA A 156 -3.33 10.39 -2.56
CA ALA A 156 -3.67 10.16 -1.15
C ALA A 156 -3.16 8.79 -0.65
N PHE A 157 -3.33 7.73 -1.44
CA PHE A 157 -2.78 6.41 -1.12
C PHE A 157 -1.25 6.42 -1.04
N ALA A 158 -0.57 7.10 -1.96
CA ALA A 158 0.88 7.24 -1.98
C ALA A 158 1.41 7.97 -0.73
N CYS A 159 0.80 9.12 -0.38
CA CYS A 159 1.18 9.88 0.81
C CYS A 159 0.98 9.07 2.10
N LEU A 160 -0.12 8.33 2.21
CA LEU A 160 -0.34 7.40 3.33
C LEU A 160 0.72 6.28 3.36
N GLY A 161 1.18 5.83 2.20
CA GLY A 161 2.32 4.91 2.10
C GLY A 161 3.58 5.46 2.75
N VAL A 162 3.99 6.64 2.29
CA VAL A 162 5.24 7.30 2.67
C VAL A 162 5.24 7.70 4.16
N HIS A 163 4.13 8.23 4.67
CA HIS A 163 4.05 8.74 6.03
C HIS A 163 3.61 7.71 7.07
N LEU A 164 2.80 6.70 6.71
CA LEU A 164 2.24 5.74 7.66
C LEU A 164 2.72 4.32 7.40
N VAL A 165 2.38 3.75 6.24
CA VAL A 165 2.48 2.30 6.00
C VAL A 165 3.93 1.83 6.03
N GLU A 166 4.82 2.55 5.34
CA GLU A 166 6.24 2.18 5.22
C GLU A 166 7.01 2.43 6.52
N PRO A 167 6.89 3.59 7.20
CA PRO A 167 7.49 3.76 8.53
C PRO A 167 7.00 2.73 9.53
N PHE A 168 5.70 2.42 9.53
CA PHE A 168 5.13 1.39 10.39
C PHE A 168 5.77 0.03 10.11
N TYR A 169 5.84 -0.37 8.84
CA TYR A 169 6.41 -1.65 8.45
C TYR A 169 7.89 -1.73 8.81
N ALA A 170 8.67 -0.71 8.42
CA ALA A 170 10.10 -0.64 8.67
C ALA A 170 10.43 -0.71 10.17
N ARG A 171 9.70 0.02 11.02
CA ARG A 171 9.87 -0.06 12.48
C ARG A 171 9.45 -1.41 13.04
N THR A 172 8.39 -2.00 12.49
CA THR A 172 7.87 -3.31 12.94
C THR A 172 8.75 -4.48 12.54
N ILE A 173 9.66 -4.34 11.56
CA ILE A 173 10.60 -5.41 11.15
C ILE A 173 12.05 -5.10 11.55
N GLU A 174 12.29 -4.01 12.26
CA GLU A 174 13.63 -3.60 12.67
C GLU A 174 14.21 -4.60 13.66
N LYS A 175 15.38 -5.17 13.33
CA LYS A 175 15.97 -6.31 14.05
C LYS A 175 16.16 -6.05 15.54
N ASP A 176 16.51 -4.82 15.90
CA ASP A 176 16.86 -4.42 17.26
C ASP A 176 15.71 -3.66 17.96
N ALA A 177 14.51 -3.66 17.38
CA ALA A 177 13.34 -3.07 18.02
C ALA A 177 12.93 -3.90 19.24
N THR A 178 12.58 -3.21 20.34
CA THR A 178 12.06 -3.85 21.55
C THR A 178 10.55 -3.69 21.66
N HIS A 179 9.89 -4.51 22.49
CA HIS A 179 8.43 -4.38 22.69
C HIS A 179 8.04 -3.04 23.32
N THR A 180 8.84 -2.51 24.25
CA THR A 180 8.62 -1.16 24.82
C THR A 180 8.67 -0.09 23.74
N GLN A 181 9.71 -0.14 22.90
CA GLN A 181 9.87 0.78 21.78
C GLN A 181 8.73 0.73 20.76
N LEU A 182 8.22 -0.47 20.46
CA LEU A 182 7.08 -0.64 19.57
C LEU A 182 5.78 -0.15 20.20
N ARG A 183 5.59 -0.37 21.50
CA ARG A 183 4.45 0.16 22.24
C ARG A 183 4.37 1.68 22.13
N GLU A 184 5.47 2.36 22.45
CA GLU A 184 5.58 3.81 22.35
C GLU A 184 5.34 4.28 20.91
N PHE A 185 5.93 3.59 19.93
CA PHE A 185 5.76 3.89 18.53
C PHE A 185 4.29 3.78 18.08
N TYR A 186 3.61 2.69 18.42
CA TYR A 186 2.21 2.48 18.02
C TYR A 186 1.26 3.41 18.75
N LYS A 187 1.50 3.74 20.02
CA LYS A 187 0.73 4.77 20.74
C LYS A 187 0.89 6.14 20.10
N GLY A 188 2.12 6.52 19.76
CA GLY A 188 2.38 7.78 19.07
C GLY A 188 1.70 7.86 17.71
N LEU A 189 1.75 6.77 16.92
CA LEU A 189 1.06 6.69 15.64
C LEU A 189 -0.46 6.78 15.82
N HIS A 190 -1.02 6.06 16.79
CA HIS A 190 -2.45 6.08 17.06
C HIS A 190 -2.96 7.48 17.44
N THR A 191 -2.19 8.22 18.26
CA THR A 191 -2.48 9.61 18.59
C THR A 191 -2.42 10.50 17.35
N GLY A 192 -1.36 10.34 16.53
CA GLY A 192 -1.19 11.11 15.30
C GLY A 192 -2.31 10.88 14.27
N LEU A 193 -2.74 9.63 14.09
CA LEU A 193 -3.88 9.27 13.23
C LEU A 193 -5.23 9.84 13.72
N GLY A 194 -5.27 10.37 14.94
CA GLY A 194 -6.44 11.08 15.47
C GLY A 194 -6.45 12.57 15.15
N GLN A 195 -5.43 13.10 14.47
CA GLN A 195 -5.31 14.51 14.10
C GLN A 195 -5.45 14.67 12.58
N PRO A 196 -5.97 15.82 12.10
CA PRO A 196 -5.90 16.17 10.68
C PRO A 196 -4.44 16.27 10.20
N ILE A 197 -4.20 16.00 8.93
CA ILE A 197 -2.86 16.12 8.35
C ILE A 197 -2.39 17.57 8.25
N SER A 198 -1.07 17.77 8.32
CA SER A 198 -0.43 19.08 8.20
C SER A 198 -0.49 19.66 6.79
N ASP A 199 -0.23 20.98 6.69
CA ASP A 199 -0.18 21.65 5.39
C ASP A 199 0.96 21.17 4.49
N ASN A 200 2.04 20.67 5.09
CA ASN A 200 3.23 20.20 4.40
C ASN A 200 3.21 18.68 4.13
N TYR A 201 2.11 18.00 4.42
CA TYR A 201 1.94 16.55 4.29
C TYR A 201 2.37 16.01 2.92
N THR A 202 2.13 16.75 1.84
CA THR A 202 2.44 16.31 0.47
C THR A 202 3.85 16.66 0.01
N THR A 203 4.62 17.40 0.81
CA THR A 203 5.99 17.84 0.44
C THR A 203 7.05 16.78 0.73
N PHE A 204 6.72 15.80 1.57
CA PHE A 204 7.62 14.75 2.06
C PHE A 204 8.92 15.30 2.68
N THR A 205 8.94 16.53 3.17
CA THR A 205 10.15 17.15 3.76
C THR A 205 10.41 16.62 5.17
N THR A 206 9.36 16.52 5.98
CA THR A 206 9.39 16.01 7.35
C THR A 206 8.36 14.89 7.53
N PRO A 207 8.56 13.96 8.48
CA PRO A 207 7.53 13.00 8.83
C PRO A 207 6.28 13.70 9.37
N GLU A 208 5.10 13.21 8.97
CA GLU A 208 3.80 13.71 9.46
C GLU A 208 3.58 13.37 10.94
N TYR A 209 3.98 12.16 11.35
CA TYR A 209 3.77 11.69 12.72
C TYR A 209 5.04 11.90 13.56
N PRO A 210 4.99 12.65 14.68
CA PRO A 210 6.17 12.95 15.50
C PRO A 210 6.93 11.74 16.02
N VAL A 211 6.26 10.59 16.13
CA VAL A 211 6.86 9.33 16.58
C VAL A 211 7.75 8.67 15.51
N VAL A 212 7.60 9.08 14.25
CA VAL A 212 8.47 8.66 13.15
C VAL A 212 9.68 9.58 13.13
N SER A 213 10.85 9.06 13.45
CA SER A 213 12.09 9.85 13.39
C SER A 213 12.48 10.23 11.96
N ASP A 214 13.18 11.36 11.79
CA ASP A 214 13.71 11.79 10.49
C ASP A 214 14.60 10.74 9.84
N LYS A 215 15.36 9.99 10.64
CA LYS A 215 16.21 8.88 10.16
C LYS A 215 15.38 7.76 9.55
N LEU A 216 14.30 7.34 10.22
CA LEU A 216 13.37 6.33 9.72
C LEU A 216 12.63 6.84 8.48
N PHE A 217 12.17 8.09 8.51
CA PHE A 217 11.48 8.70 7.38
C PHE A 217 12.38 8.80 6.14
N SER A 218 13.62 9.25 6.33
CA SER A 218 14.61 9.33 5.25
C SER A 218 14.96 7.96 4.67
N SER A 219 15.01 6.91 5.49
CA SER A 219 15.31 5.56 5.00
C SER A 219 14.17 5.00 4.14
N VAL A 220 12.91 5.22 4.53
CA VAL A 220 11.76 4.77 3.73
C VAL A 220 11.62 5.56 2.42
N LYS A 221 11.83 6.88 2.45
CA LYS A 221 11.80 7.73 1.24
C LYS A 221 12.76 7.25 0.16
N LYS A 222 13.97 6.83 0.54
CA LYS A 222 14.97 6.29 -0.40
C LYS A 222 14.47 5.08 -1.18
N THR A 223 13.51 4.33 -0.64
CA THR A 223 12.95 3.16 -1.32
C THR A 223 12.00 3.53 -2.46
N TYR A 224 11.48 4.76 -2.50
CA TYR A 224 10.57 5.24 -3.56
C TYR A 224 11.30 5.86 -4.75
N THR A 225 12.57 6.26 -4.58
CA THR A 225 13.32 7.20 -5.44
C THR A 225 12.81 8.64 -5.36
N GLU A 226 13.69 9.59 -5.66
CA GLU A 226 13.36 11.02 -5.61
C GLU A 226 12.38 11.41 -6.73
N GLU A 227 12.54 10.85 -7.92
CA GLU A 227 11.71 11.10 -9.10
C GLU A 227 10.23 10.76 -8.84
N VAL A 228 9.97 9.61 -8.22
CA VAL A 228 8.61 9.17 -7.88
C VAL A 228 7.99 10.09 -6.83
N LEU A 229 8.74 10.41 -5.77
CA LEU A 229 8.23 11.28 -4.71
C LEU A 229 7.94 12.69 -5.22
N ASN A 230 8.82 13.23 -6.08
CA ASN A 230 8.60 14.54 -6.71
C ASN A 230 7.34 14.52 -7.58
N SER A 231 7.14 13.46 -8.38
CA SER A 231 5.91 13.34 -9.18
C SER A 231 4.64 13.26 -8.33
N VAL A 232 4.68 12.57 -7.19
CA VAL A 232 3.54 12.56 -6.25
C VAL A 232 3.30 13.95 -5.66
N SER A 233 4.35 14.66 -5.24
CA SER A 233 4.26 16.03 -4.72
C SER A 233 3.68 17.01 -5.74
N ASP A 234 4.13 16.91 -7.01
CA ASP A 234 3.72 17.81 -8.08
C ASP A 234 2.22 17.65 -8.36
N VAL A 235 1.73 16.41 -8.51
CA VAL A 235 0.29 16.15 -8.70
C VAL A 235 -0.51 16.50 -7.44
N ALA A 236 0.06 16.31 -6.25
CA ALA A 236 -0.59 16.72 -5.01
C ALA A 236 -0.78 18.24 -4.93
N ALA A 237 0.16 19.04 -5.45
CA ALA A 237 0.05 20.49 -5.45
C ALA A 237 -1.10 20.99 -6.33
N GLU A 238 -1.42 20.28 -7.42
CA GLU A 238 -2.57 20.58 -8.29
C GLU A 238 -3.92 20.27 -7.64
N HIS A 239 -3.95 19.38 -6.64
CA HIS A 239 -5.17 18.86 -6.00
C HIS A 239 -5.10 18.85 -4.47
N LEU A 240 -4.43 19.85 -3.89
CA LEU A 240 -4.02 19.83 -2.48
C LEU A 240 -5.21 19.67 -1.53
N ASP A 241 -6.29 20.40 -1.78
CA ASP A 241 -7.48 20.40 -0.91
C ASP A 241 -8.21 19.06 -0.97
N GLU A 242 -8.35 18.47 -2.16
CA GLU A 242 -9.00 17.17 -2.33
C GLU A 242 -8.17 16.04 -1.74
N VAL A 243 -6.84 16.06 -1.93
CA VAL A 243 -5.92 15.09 -1.33
C VAL A 243 -5.97 15.17 0.19
N LYS A 244 -5.99 16.38 0.76
CA LYS A 244 -6.11 16.59 2.21
C LYS A 244 -7.40 16.03 2.76
N LYS A 245 -8.55 16.47 2.22
CA LYS A 245 -9.88 16.02 2.64
C LYS A 245 -10.03 14.51 2.55
N LEU A 246 -9.56 13.91 1.46
CA LEU A 246 -9.65 12.47 1.28
C LEU A 246 -8.77 11.70 2.27
N THR A 247 -7.55 12.18 2.53
CA THR A 247 -6.64 11.56 3.49
C THR A 247 -7.23 11.64 4.90
N ASP A 248 -7.73 12.81 5.31
CA ASP A 248 -8.38 13.01 6.62
C ASP A 248 -9.60 12.10 6.80
N LEU A 249 -10.36 11.84 5.72
CA LEU A 249 -11.48 10.89 5.74
C LEU A 249 -11.00 9.44 6.01
N MET A 250 -9.78 9.09 5.59
CA MET A 250 -9.21 7.75 5.80
C MET A 250 -8.61 7.56 7.20
N LEU A 251 -8.06 8.61 7.82
CA LEU A 251 -7.31 8.50 9.08
C LEU A 251 -8.06 7.79 10.22
N PRO A 252 -9.35 8.07 10.51
CA PRO A 252 -10.09 7.39 11.59
C PRO A 252 -10.19 5.88 11.39
N HIS A 253 -10.32 5.43 10.13
CA HIS A 253 -10.36 4.01 9.80
C HIS A 253 -9.00 3.35 9.97
N LEU A 254 -7.93 4.03 9.59
CA LEU A 254 -6.55 3.58 9.80
C LEU A 254 -6.21 3.51 11.29
N LYS A 255 -6.63 4.51 12.07
CA LYS A 255 -6.52 4.53 13.53
C LYS A 255 -7.18 3.29 14.15
N THR A 256 -8.41 3.00 13.74
CA THR A 256 -9.17 1.81 14.19
C THR A 256 -8.45 0.51 13.85
N VAL A 257 -7.89 0.39 12.64
CA VAL A 257 -7.11 -0.79 12.24
C VAL A 257 -5.89 -0.98 13.13
N LEU A 258 -5.14 0.09 13.38
CA LEU A 258 -3.95 0.04 14.22
C LEU A 258 -4.33 -0.39 15.65
N ALA A 259 -5.32 0.26 16.24
CA ALA A 259 -5.80 -0.04 17.59
C ALA A 259 -6.25 -1.50 17.72
N ARG A 260 -7.09 -1.97 16.79
CA ARG A 260 -7.59 -3.36 16.81
C ARG A 260 -6.47 -4.39 16.66
N GLN A 261 -5.56 -4.20 15.72
CA GLN A 261 -4.56 -5.21 15.40
C GLN A 261 -3.31 -5.17 16.29
N ARG A 262 -3.12 -4.06 17.01
CA ARG A 262 -2.06 -3.90 18.02
C ARG A 262 -2.64 -3.72 19.42
N ARG A 263 -3.88 -4.18 19.64
CA ARG A 263 -4.59 -4.06 20.92
C ARG A 263 -3.78 -4.57 22.10
N ASP A 264 -3.01 -5.65 21.92
CA ASP A 264 -2.21 -6.29 22.97
C ASP A 264 -1.04 -5.42 23.48
N TYR A 265 -0.74 -4.30 22.79
CA TYR A 265 0.16 -3.25 23.28
C TYR A 265 -0.55 -2.19 24.17
N GLY A 266 -1.86 -2.32 24.38
CA GLY A 266 -2.69 -1.41 25.18
C GLY A 266 -2.78 -0.02 24.54
N ILE A 267 -3.09 0.04 23.23
CA ILE A 267 -3.17 1.30 22.47
C ILE A 267 -4.49 2.03 22.74
N ASP A 268 -5.59 1.29 22.74
CA ASP A 268 -6.96 1.77 22.98
C ASP A 268 -7.72 0.68 23.74
N GLU A 269 -7.52 0.65 25.05
CA GLU A 269 -8.06 -0.40 25.92
C GLU A 269 -9.58 -0.28 26.12
N GLU A 270 -10.13 0.92 25.91
CA GLU A 270 -11.57 1.16 26.00
C GLU A 270 -12.33 0.53 24.82
N THR A 271 -11.81 0.72 23.60
CA THR A 271 -12.47 0.22 22.39
C THR A 271 -12.03 -1.20 22.02
N PHE A 272 -10.76 -1.52 22.25
CA PHE A 272 -10.14 -2.80 21.91
C PHE A 272 -9.35 -3.34 23.11
N PRO A 273 -10.02 -3.99 24.08
CA PRO A 273 -9.34 -4.55 25.24
C PRO A 273 -8.28 -5.57 24.83
N MET A 274 -7.21 -5.67 25.62
CA MET A 274 -6.14 -6.64 25.42
C MET A 274 -6.68 -8.06 25.64
N ASP A 275 -6.41 -8.96 24.69
CA ASP A 275 -6.73 -10.39 24.88
C ASP A 275 -5.52 -11.14 25.44
N TYR A 276 -4.31 -10.76 24.99
CA TYR A 276 -3.04 -11.36 25.42
C TYR A 276 -1.99 -10.26 25.60
N PRO A 277 -1.98 -9.52 26.73
CA PRO A 277 -1.08 -8.40 26.93
C PRO A 277 0.39 -8.78 26.69
N VAL A 278 1.11 -8.01 25.87
CA VAL A 278 2.53 -8.32 25.55
C VAL A 278 3.40 -8.37 26.80
N SER A 279 3.08 -7.55 27.80
CA SER A 279 3.74 -7.53 29.11
C SER A 279 3.64 -8.84 29.89
N GLU A 280 2.63 -9.66 29.60
CA GLU A 280 2.38 -10.93 30.30
C GLU A 280 2.92 -12.13 29.52
N GLN A 281 3.32 -11.94 28.25
CA GLN A 281 3.80 -13.02 27.39
C GLN A 281 5.26 -13.41 27.64
N ALA A 282 6.04 -12.59 28.35
CA ALA A 282 7.44 -12.86 28.65
C ALA A 282 7.91 -12.26 29.98
N SER A 283 8.82 -12.96 30.67
CA SER A 283 9.45 -12.49 31.91
C SER A 283 10.40 -11.29 31.70
N ASN A 284 10.92 -11.12 30.48
CA ASN A 284 11.66 -9.94 30.04
C ASN A 284 11.17 -9.55 28.64
N ILE A 285 10.31 -8.53 28.58
CA ILE A 285 9.70 -8.08 27.33
C ILE A 285 10.75 -7.62 26.32
N ASP A 286 11.72 -6.81 26.73
CA ASP A 286 12.70 -6.23 25.81
C ASP A 286 13.84 -7.20 25.46
N GLY A 287 13.98 -8.28 26.25
CA GLY A 287 14.82 -9.43 25.90
C GLY A 287 14.13 -10.45 24.99
N THR A 288 12.83 -10.29 24.73
CA THR A 288 12.07 -11.20 23.87
C THR A 288 12.16 -10.73 22.42
N PRO A 289 12.58 -11.61 21.48
CA PRO A 289 12.63 -11.24 20.07
C PRO A 289 11.24 -10.83 19.56
N VAL A 290 11.15 -9.62 19.02
CA VAL A 290 9.94 -9.13 18.34
C VAL A 290 9.62 -9.98 17.10
N HIS A 291 10.66 -10.41 16.36
CA HIS A 291 10.49 -11.14 15.10
C HIS A 291 10.57 -12.65 15.32
N ASN A 292 9.47 -13.35 15.03
CA ASN A 292 9.53 -14.78 14.84
C ASN A 292 9.96 -15.10 13.39
N ILE A 293 11.27 -15.15 13.18
CA ILE A 293 11.90 -15.60 11.93
C ILE A 293 11.31 -16.94 11.44
N GLY A 294 10.82 -17.80 12.35
CA GLY A 294 10.15 -19.05 12.02
C GLY A 294 8.79 -18.85 11.33
N MET A 295 7.98 -17.89 11.77
CA MET A 295 6.69 -17.53 11.15
C MET A 295 6.88 -16.80 9.83
N GLU A 296 7.82 -15.86 9.74
CA GLU A 296 8.18 -15.21 8.48
C GLU A 296 8.71 -16.22 7.45
N ARG A 297 9.51 -17.19 7.89
CA ARG A 297 9.95 -18.32 7.06
C ARG A 297 8.84 -19.31 6.76
N GLN A 298 7.79 -19.43 7.59
CA GLN A 298 6.62 -20.24 7.27
C GLN A 298 5.76 -19.57 6.20
N CYS A 299 5.49 -18.27 6.30
CA CYS A 299 4.86 -17.49 5.23
C CYS A 299 5.70 -17.53 3.95
N GLY A 300 7.03 -17.35 4.06
CA GLY A 300 7.97 -17.52 2.96
C GLY A 300 8.07 -18.96 2.42
N LYS A 301 7.83 -19.98 3.25
CA LYS A 301 7.73 -21.39 2.85
C LYS A 301 6.42 -21.69 2.15
N VAL A 302 5.32 -21.03 2.52
CA VAL A 302 4.06 -21.09 1.77
C VAL A 302 4.29 -20.50 0.39
N ASP A 303 5.01 -19.38 0.28
CA ASP A 303 5.41 -18.79 -1.00
C ASP A 303 6.37 -19.67 -1.83
N TYR A 304 7.37 -20.28 -1.18
CA TYR A 304 8.24 -21.27 -1.80
C TYR A 304 7.45 -22.51 -2.24
N ARG A 305 6.49 -22.97 -1.44
CA ARG A 305 5.60 -24.08 -1.76
C ARG A 305 4.60 -23.72 -2.84
N LEU A 306 4.08 -22.51 -2.91
CA LEU A 306 3.23 -22.01 -4.00
C LEU A 306 4.03 -21.89 -5.30
N LYS A 307 5.29 -21.41 -5.24
CA LYS A 307 6.23 -21.48 -6.37
C LYS A 307 6.56 -22.91 -6.79
N LYS A 308 6.67 -23.84 -5.84
CA LYS A 308 6.91 -25.28 -6.08
C LYS A 308 5.62 -26.02 -6.49
N LEU A 309 4.44 -25.51 -6.16
CA LEU A 309 3.14 -26.04 -6.61
C LEU A 309 2.74 -25.47 -7.98
N GLY A 310 3.40 -24.39 -8.43
CA GLY A 310 3.49 -24.00 -9.85
C GLY A 310 4.35 -24.97 -10.70
N THR A 311 4.89 -26.03 -10.09
CA THR A 311 5.40 -27.22 -10.77
C THR A 311 4.50 -28.43 -10.47
N LEU A 312 3.17 -28.26 -10.53
CA LEU A 312 2.33 -29.35 -11.02
C LEU A 312 2.47 -29.35 -12.55
N ASN A 313 2.91 -30.50 -13.08
CA ASN A 313 3.46 -30.66 -14.42
C ASN A 313 2.68 -29.94 -15.52
N ALA A 314 3.43 -29.38 -16.46
CA ALA A 314 2.93 -29.09 -17.79
C ALA A 314 2.25 -30.35 -18.37
N VAL A 315 0.93 -30.28 -18.47
CA VAL A 315 0.09 -30.81 -19.55
C VAL A 315 -0.98 -29.75 -19.81
#